data_AF-A0AAE4JXG0-F1
#
_entry.id   AF-A0AAE4JXG0-F1
#
_cell.length_a   1.000
_cell.length_b   1.000
_cell.length_c   1.000
_cell.angle_alpha   90.00
_cell.angle_beta   90.00
_cell.angle_gamma   90.00
#
_symmetry.space_group_name_H-M   'P 1'
#
loop_
_entity.id
_entity.type
_entity.pdbx_description
1 polymer ?
#
loop_
_entity_poly.entity_id
_entity_poly.type
_entity_poly.pdbx_seq_one_letter_code
_entity_poly.pdbx_strand_id
1 'polypeptide(L)'
;MMDQTELEVRITELEAQVARHQSQIQELQNLINLRKTAANPAKPATPEPETTLPISPPTRISTRPPKSPLPKPVSKSGGDWLQNWEFWLNRFGIGLLLLGIVFLFKYALDQGWLTEYLLVGIGFLIGAGLLGLGWRLRPQRRALSQILAGGGLATFYITSFAAFQVLKVFSYPVAFGIMLAVTVAAFWLSLGEQQAVFSVLGATGGLATPFLLYQDSGSVIGLSIYTVLILAGSLAVYHRQAWKSLYSTTFFLGSLVFLIAIFGASRVGDDGNLDLEKAVVQLGVLALTLGYGVVPLAVSNLPKPGPFLEIIAVINPFIGLGLTAGLWNWSEGIAGWVALGLAIIYGLAGRWGRLGLAWRGTLWLTAALLTVTAILLHLVVREIVFIPLTGEAMLLLWLGRKYQSLPLTILGHIFWGILGAALLGRLLILPAQAPPFFNQHALVDQIILAAALGVAWQLPKSGRWPYGVVTYGGLLILIQRELSGIAPGLVTVCWGLCGIGLLVLGLRRDSHLARIIALLTLGLTILKLFFFDLIGVEAIWRVLLFMGFGVMFLLLSYYFRSLWRPIPPSGDQ
;
A
#
# COMPACT_ATOMS: atom_id res chain seq x y z
N MET A 1 -32.74 52.69 -19.48
CA MET A 1 -32.49 52.30 -20.89
C MET A 1 -31.18 52.97 -21.26
N MET A 2 -30.12 52.18 -21.47
CA MET A 2 -28.83 52.70 -21.94
C MET A 2 -29.02 53.18 -23.38
N ASP A 3 -28.53 54.37 -23.70
CA ASP A 3 -28.63 54.98 -25.02
C ASP A 3 -27.93 54.11 -26.07
N GLN A 4 -28.51 53.94 -27.25
CA GLN A 4 -27.96 53.04 -28.29
C GLN A 4 -26.54 53.47 -28.70
N THR A 5 -26.25 54.77 -28.65
CA THR A 5 -24.95 55.33 -28.98
C THR A 5 -23.88 54.95 -27.94
N GLU A 6 -24.25 54.82 -26.66
CA GLU A 6 -23.33 54.41 -25.59
C GLU A 6 -23.00 52.91 -25.68
N LEU A 7 -23.97 52.10 -26.11
CA LEU A 7 -23.77 50.66 -26.33
C LEU A 7 -22.81 50.41 -27.50
N GLU A 8 -22.95 51.14 -28.60
CA GLU A 8 -22.06 51.01 -29.76
C GLU A 8 -20.62 51.40 -29.42
N VAL A 9 -20.41 52.50 -28.69
CA VAL A 9 -19.08 52.92 -28.23
C VAL A 9 -18.46 51.84 -27.33
N ARG A 10 -19.23 51.24 -26.43
CA ARG A 10 -18.75 50.17 -25.54
C ARG A 10 -18.35 48.92 -26.32
N ILE A 11 -19.10 48.57 -27.36
CA ILE A 11 -18.80 47.41 -28.21
C ILE A 11 -17.50 47.65 -28.99
N THR A 12 -17.35 48.82 -29.60
CA THR A 12 -16.12 49.17 -30.34
C THR A 12 -14.90 49.18 -29.42
N GLU A 13 -15.04 49.66 -28.18
CA GLU A 13 -13.95 49.66 -27.21
C GLU A 13 -13.59 48.25 -26.72
N LEU A 14 -14.59 47.38 -26.53
CA LEU A 14 -14.37 45.96 -26.20
C LEU A 14 -13.72 45.20 -27.35
N GLU A 15 -14.12 45.43 -28.60
CA GLU A 15 -13.50 44.84 -29.78
C GLU A 15 -12.03 45.28 -29.92
N ALA A 16 -11.74 46.56 -29.66
CA ALA A 16 -10.38 47.09 -29.64
C ALA A 16 -9.54 46.51 -28.49
N GLN A 17 -10.14 46.19 -27.34
CA GLN A 17 -9.44 45.48 -26.26
C GLN A 17 -9.16 44.03 -26.64
N VAL A 18 -10.13 43.30 -27.19
CA VAL A 18 -9.96 41.91 -27.61
C VAL A 18 -8.87 41.79 -28.68
N ALA A 19 -8.84 42.70 -29.67
CA ALA A 19 -7.80 42.73 -30.70
C ALA A 19 -6.39 42.93 -30.10
N ARG A 20 -6.24 43.83 -29.11
CA ARG A 20 -4.97 44.06 -28.41
C ARG A 20 -4.52 42.84 -27.58
N HIS A 21 -5.46 42.15 -26.92
CA HIS A 21 -5.12 40.94 -26.18
C HIS A 21 -4.72 39.79 -27.11
N GLN A 22 -5.40 39.64 -28.26
CA GLN A 22 -5.03 38.64 -29.26
C GLN A 22 -3.64 38.89 -29.85
N SER A 23 -3.27 40.15 -30.13
CA SER A 23 -1.93 40.47 -30.62
C SER A 23 -0.84 40.16 -29.58
N GLN A 24 -1.08 40.46 -28.30
CA GLN A 24 -0.15 40.13 -27.21
C GLN A 24 0.04 38.62 -27.04
N ILE A 25 -1.04 37.83 -27.16
CA ILE A 25 -0.97 36.36 -27.11
C ILE A 25 -0.15 35.83 -28.28
N GLN A 26 -0.34 36.36 -29.48
CA GLN A 26 0.40 35.96 -30.67
C GLN A 26 1.90 36.28 -30.54
N GLU A 27 2.24 37.44 -29.99
CA GLU A 27 3.61 37.84 -29.73
C GLU A 27 4.28 36.94 -28.67
N LEU A 28 3.59 36.64 -27.57
CA LEU A 28 4.05 35.69 -26.56
C LEU A 28 4.27 34.29 -27.14
N GLN A 29 3.39 33.82 -28.02
CA GLN A 29 3.55 32.54 -28.71
C GLN A 29 4.77 32.55 -29.63
N ASN A 30 5.00 33.64 -30.36
CA ASN A 30 6.19 33.80 -31.20
C ASN A 30 7.48 33.83 -30.36
N LEU A 31 7.50 34.51 -29.21
CA LEU A 31 8.64 34.52 -28.29
C LEU A 31 8.91 33.13 -27.70
N ILE A 32 7.86 32.38 -27.36
CA ILE A 32 7.98 30.98 -26.89
C ILE A 32 8.55 30.09 -28.00
N ASN A 33 8.09 30.26 -29.24
CA ASN A 33 8.59 29.50 -30.38
C ASN A 33 10.05 29.84 -30.69
N LEU A 34 10.42 31.12 -30.70
CA LEU A 34 11.81 31.57 -30.85
C LEU A 34 12.72 30.98 -29.77
N ARG A 35 12.26 30.93 -28.51
CA ARG A 35 12.99 30.30 -27.41
C ARG A 35 13.13 28.79 -27.58
N LYS A 36 12.11 28.10 -28.10
CA LYS A 36 12.17 26.66 -28.42
C LYS A 36 13.16 26.38 -29.56
N THR A 37 13.19 27.23 -30.58
CA THR A 37 14.14 27.09 -31.70
C THR A 37 15.57 27.38 -31.25
N ALA A 38 15.79 28.39 -30.40
CA ALA A 38 17.10 28.69 -29.82
C ALA A 38 17.61 27.61 -28.85
N ALA A 39 16.71 26.82 -28.25
CA ALA A 39 17.06 25.73 -27.33
C ALA A 39 17.48 24.43 -28.03
N ASN A 40 17.43 24.37 -29.37
CA ASN A 40 17.84 23.19 -30.14
C ASN A 40 18.72 23.61 -31.33
N PRO A 41 20.02 23.88 -31.14
CA PRO A 41 20.89 24.11 -32.28
C PRO A 41 21.04 22.80 -33.07
N ALA A 42 20.75 22.88 -34.36
CA ALA A 42 21.02 21.82 -35.32
C ALA A 42 22.51 21.42 -35.24
N LYS A 43 22.76 20.11 -35.15
CA LYS A 43 24.07 19.49 -35.06
C LYS A 43 24.85 19.75 -36.37
N PRO A 44 26.01 20.42 -36.36
CA PRO A 44 26.88 20.50 -37.54
C PRO A 44 27.58 19.15 -37.76
N ALA A 45 27.79 18.79 -39.03
CA ALA A 45 28.51 17.60 -39.45
C ALA A 45 29.99 17.66 -39.01
N THR A 46 30.50 16.53 -38.51
CA THR A 46 31.89 16.33 -38.07
C THR A 46 32.80 16.06 -39.28
N PRO A 47 33.96 16.73 -39.41
CA PRO A 47 35.12 16.19 -40.12
C PRO A 47 36.04 15.40 -39.15
N GLU A 48 36.75 14.46 -39.75
CA GLU A 48 37.65 13.42 -39.24
C GLU A 48 38.76 13.90 -38.26
N PRO A 49 39.26 13.07 -37.32
CA PRO A 49 40.06 13.53 -36.19
C PRO A 49 41.57 13.56 -36.49
N GLU A 50 42.20 14.73 -36.32
CA GLU A 50 43.65 14.84 -36.11
C GLU A 50 43.98 14.73 -34.62
N THR A 51 44.89 13.80 -34.33
CA THR A 51 45.47 13.52 -33.01
C THR A 51 46.24 14.71 -32.47
N THR A 52 45.77 15.30 -31.36
CA THR A 52 46.58 16.20 -30.51
C THR A 52 46.37 15.88 -29.02
N LEU A 53 47.48 15.89 -28.28
CA LEU A 53 47.64 15.46 -26.89
C LEU A 53 46.75 16.24 -25.90
N PRO A 54 46.27 15.64 -24.79
CA PRO A 54 45.32 16.29 -23.90
C PRO A 54 46.02 17.27 -22.94
N ILE A 55 45.93 18.57 -23.25
CA ILE A 55 46.05 19.63 -22.25
C ILE A 55 44.70 19.70 -21.52
N SER A 56 44.71 19.51 -20.20
CA SER A 56 43.50 19.60 -19.37
C SER A 56 42.93 21.03 -19.43
N PRO A 57 41.64 21.23 -19.76
CA PRO A 57 41.05 22.57 -19.76
C PRO A 57 40.82 23.05 -18.32
N PRO A 58 40.95 24.36 -18.03
CA PRO A 58 40.64 24.89 -16.71
C PRO A 58 39.15 24.69 -16.42
N THR A 59 38.85 24.19 -15.22
CA THR A 59 37.49 24.02 -14.68
C THR A 59 36.71 25.33 -14.82
N ARG A 60 35.86 25.41 -15.85
CA ARG A 60 34.88 26.48 -15.98
C ARG A 60 33.84 26.27 -14.88
N ILE A 61 33.94 27.03 -13.79
CA ILE A 61 32.89 27.11 -12.79
C ILE A 61 31.61 27.55 -13.51
N SER A 62 30.68 26.62 -13.66
CA SER A 62 29.36 26.87 -14.19
C SER A 62 28.57 27.66 -13.16
N THR A 63 28.66 28.99 -13.20
CA THR A 63 27.72 29.89 -12.53
C THR A 63 26.40 29.84 -13.30
N ARG A 64 25.71 28.70 -13.24
CA ARG A 64 24.28 28.67 -13.54
C ARG A 64 23.60 29.47 -12.43
N PRO A 65 22.83 30.54 -12.72
CA PRO A 65 22.07 31.21 -11.68
C PRO A 65 21.18 30.15 -10.99
N PRO A 66 21.05 30.19 -9.66
CA PRO A 66 20.21 29.24 -8.95
C PRO A 66 18.81 29.33 -9.56
N LYS A 67 18.32 28.22 -10.11
CA LYS A 67 16.90 28.12 -10.47
C LYS A 67 16.14 28.51 -9.21
N SER A 68 15.36 29.60 -9.26
CA SER A 68 14.46 29.92 -8.15
C SER A 68 13.70 28.64 -7.82
N PRO A 69 13.58 28.25 -6.54
CA PRO A 69 12.77 27.10 -6.20
C PRO A 69 11.38 27.39 -6.76
N LEU A 70 10.93 26.59 -7.73
CA LEU A 70 9.53 26.57 -8.10
C LEU A 70 8.74 26.42 -6.79
N PRO A 71 7.71 27.24 -6.53
CA PRO A 71 6.91 27.10 -5.34
C PRO A 71 6.47 25.63 -5.26
N LYS A 72 6.89 24.95 -4.19
CA LYS A 72 6.48 23.57 -3.94
C LYS A 72 4.96 23.58 -3.97
N PRO A 73 4.29 22.66 -4.71
CA PRO A 73 2.84 22.56 -4.63
C PRO A 73 2.51 22.41 -3.15
N VAL A 74 1.74 23.37 -2.64
CA VAL A 74 1.22 23.32 -1.27
C VAL A 74 0.58 21.95 -1.13
N SER A 75 1.15 21.10 -0.27
CA SER A 75 0.57 19.80 0.01
C SER A 75 -0.84 20.06 0.51
N LYS A 76 -1.83 19.68 -0.28
CA LYS A 76 -3.24 19.76 0.10
C LYS A 76 -3.39 19.03 1.43
N SER A 77 -3.53 19.83 2.49
CA SER A 77 -3.90 19.38 3.83
C SER A 77 -5.23 18.64 3.72
N GLY A 78 -5.44 17.60 4.53
CA GLY A 78 -6.60 16.70 4.49
C GLY A 78 -7.97 17.32 4.85
N GLY A 79 -8.25 18.55 4.41
CA GLY A 79 -9.51 19.28 4.57
C GLY A 79 -10.33 19.43 3.28
N ASP A 80 -9.83 18.98 2.11
CA ASP A 80 -10.52 19.09 0.81
C ASP A 80 -11.87 18.30 0.74
N TRP A 81 -12.19 17.45 1.71
CA TRP A 81 -13.38 16.60 1.68
C TRP A 81 -14.69 17.39 1.80
N LEU A 82 -14.73 18.46 2.60
CA LEU A 82 -15.92 19.31 2.76
C LEU A 82 -16.16 20.21 1.54
N GLN A 83 -15.10 20.62 0.83
CA GLN A 83 -15.23 21.55 -0.32
C GLN A 83 -15.73 20.85 -1.60
N ASN A 84 -15.56 19.54 -1.70
CA ASN A 84 -16.01 18.73 -2.83
C ASN A 84 -17.35 18.01 -2.57
N TRP A 85 -18.26 18.61 -1.80
CA TRP A 85 -19.54 17.98 -1.43
C TRP A 85 -20.41 17.65 -2.67
N GLU A 86 -20.40 18.49 -3.71
CA GLU A 86 -21.11 18.27 -4.99
C GLU A 86 -20.58 17.02 -5.73
N PHE A 87 -19.27 16.80 -5.69
CA PHE A 87 -18.63 15.63 -6.29
C PHE A 87 -19.04 14.32 -5.60
N TRP A 88 -19.18 14.34 -4.27
CA TRP A 88 -19.68 13.20 -3.52
C TRP A 88 -21.18 13.00 -3.74
N LEU A 89 -21.98 14.08 -3.75
CA LEU A 89 -23.41 14.03 -3.99
C LEU A 89 -23.74 13.39 -5.35
N ASN A 90 -23.05 13.77 -6.42
CA ASN A 90 -23.24 13.18 -7.75
C ASN A 90 -22.94 11.68 -7.77
N ARG A 91 -21.92 11.22 -7.04
CA ARG A 91 -21.58 9.80 -6.94
C ARG A 91 -22.60 9.01 -6.12
N PHE A 92 -23.10 9.59 -5.03
CA PHE A 92 -24.20 9.01 -4.28
C PHE A 92 -25.48 8.95 -5.12
N GLY A 93 -25.78 9.99 -5.91
CA GLY A 93 -26.91 10.01 -6.84
C GLY A 93 -26.82 8.93 -7.91
N ILE A 94 -25.66 8.78 -8.57
CA ILE A 94 -25.41 7.70 -9.53
C ILE A 94 -25.54 6.33 -8.84
N GLY A 95 -24.97 6.16 -7.65
CA GLY A 95 -25.06 4.93 -6.89
C GLY A 95 -26.50 4.55 -6.54
N LEU A 96 -27.32 5.50 -6.11
CA LEU A 96 -28.73 5.30 -5.77
C LEU A 96 -29.57 4.97 -7.01
N LEU A 97 -29.28 5.61 -8.16
CA LEU A 97 -29.93 5.31 -9.43
C LEU A 97 -29.60 3.89 -9.90
N LEU A 98 -28.32 3.49 -9.85
CA LEU A 98 -27.90 2.12 -10.19
C LEU A 98 -28.58 1.09 -9.29
N LEU A 99 -28.70 1.38 -7.99
CA LEU A 99 -29.44 0.54 -7.04
C LEU A 99 -30.93 0.44 -7.42
N GLY A 100 -31.55 1.55 -7.81
CA GLY A 100 -32.92 1.60 -8.32
C GLY A 100 -33.11 0.73 -9.56
N ILE A 101 -32.16 0.75 -10.50
CA ILE A 101 -32.18 -0.12 -11.69
C ILE A 101 -32.12 -1.60 -11.29
N VAL A 102 -31.26 -1.98 -10.34
CA VAL A 102 -31.18 -3.37 -9.84
C VAL A 102 -32.52 -3.80 -9.22
N PHE A 103 -33.15 -2.94 -8.42
CA PHE A 103 -34.47 -3.23 -7.85
C PHE A 103 -35.58 -3.31 -8.90
N LEU A 104 -35.55 -2.44 -9.92
CA LEU A 104 -36.51 -2.48 -11.01
C LEU A 104 -36.40 -3.79 -11.79
N PHE A 105 -35.18 -4.27 -12.06
CA PHE A 105 -34.97 -5.57 -12.70
C PHE A 105 -35.49 -6.72 -11.83
N LYS A 106 -35.20 -6.70 -10.52
CA LYS A 106 -35.76 -7.69 -9.59
C LYS A 106 -37.30 -7.68 -9.62
N TYR A 107 -37.91 -6.50 -9.54
CA TYR A 107 -39.36 -6.36 -9.61
C TYR A 107 -39.93 -6.89 -10.93
N ALA A 108 -39.27 -6.62 -12.06
CA ALA A 108 -39.70 -7.13 -13.35
C ALA A 108 -39.59 -8.67 -13.47
N LEU A 109 -38.60 -9.29 -12.82
CA LEU A 109 -38.53 -10.75 -12.68
C LEU A 109 -39.66 -11.27 -11.80
N ASP A 110 -39.91 -10.63 -10.64
CA ASP A 110 -40.97 -11.03 -9.69
C ASP A 110 -42.37 -10.94 -10.32
N GLN A 111 -42.59 -9.99 -11.24
CA GLN A 111 -43.86 -9.84 -12.00
C GLN A 111 -43.93 -10.72 -13.27
N GLY A 112 -42.87 -11.47 -13.60
CA GLY A 112 -42.80 -12.29 -14.81
C GLY A 112 -42.71 -11.51 -16.13
N TRP A 113 -42.41 -10.20 -16.08
CA TRP A 113 -42.23 -9.36 -17.29
C TRP A 113 -40.93 -9.68 -18.02
N LEU A 114 -39.91 -10.10 -17.27
CA LEU A 114 -38.64 -10.61 -17.79
C LEU A 114 -38.41 -12.00 -17.22
N THR A 115 -37.90 -12.91 -18.05
CA THR A 115 -37.41 -14.22 -17.58
C THR A 115 -35.92 -14.12 -17.23
N GLU A 116 -35.46 -14.97 -16.32
CA GLU A 116 -34.06 -15.02 -15.89
C GLU A 116 -33.14 -15.36 -17.08
N TYR A 117 -33.58 -16.28 -17.96
CA TYR A 117 -32.87 -16.63 -19.19
C TYR A 117 -32.75 -15.44 -20.15
N LEU A 118 -33.81 -14.64 -20.30
CA LEU A 118 -33.79 -13.45 -21.16
C LEU A 118 -32.81 -12.40 -20.60
N LEU A 119 -32.80 -12.18 -19.29
CA LEU A 119 -31.89 -11.23 -18.64
C LEU A 119 -30.42 -11.64 -18.82
N VAL A 120 -30.11 -12.93 -18.64
CA VAL A 120 -28.78 -13.50 -18.91
C VAL A 120 -28.41 -13.32 -20.39
N GLY A 121 -29.34 -13.63 -21.31
CA GLY A 121 -29.16 -13.44 -22.74
C GLY A 121 -28.85 -12.00 -23.12
N ILE A 122 -29.60 -11.02 -22.58
CA ILE A 122 -29.35 -9.59 -22.78
C ILE A 122 -27.97 -9.20 -22.25
N GLY A 123 -27.57 -9.68 -21.06
CA GLY A 123 -26.23 -9.42 -20.51
C GLY A 123 -25.11 -9.90 -21.43
N PHE A 124 -25.20 -11.12 -21.96
CA PHE A 124 -24.25 -11.63 -22.94
C PHE A 124 -24.28 -10.85 -24.27
N LEU A 125 -25.46 -10.46 -24.76
CA LEU A 125 -25.58 -9.64 -25.97
C LEU A 125 -24.95 -8.26 -25.79
N ILE A 126 -25.14 -7.63 -24.64
CA ILE A 126 -24.48 -6.37 -24.30
C ILE A 126 -22.96 -6.57 -24.25
N GLY A 127 -22.47 -7.59 -23.55
CA GLY A 127 -21.03 -7.89 -23.48
C GLY A 127 -20.40 -8.11 -24.85
N ALA A 128 -21.06 -8.90 -25.71
CA ALA A 128 -20.64 -9.14 -27.08
C ALA A 128 -20.72 -7.87 -27.94
N GLY A 129 -21.77 -7.07 -27.78
CA GLY A 129 -21.95 -5.79 -28.46
C GLY A 129 -20.85 -4.79 -28.10
N LEU A 130 -20.50 -4.67 -26.82
CA LEU A 130 -19.40 -3.81 -26.35
C LEU A 130 -18.06 -4.27 -26.92
N LEU A 131 -17.77 -5.58 -26.94
CA LEU A 131 -16.56 -6.11 -27.58
C LEU A 131 -16.53 -5.87 -29.09
N GLY A 132 -17.64 -6.11 -29.78
CA GLY A 132 -17.77 -5.89 -31.22
C GLY A 132 -17.62 -4.42 -31.62
N LEU A 133 -18.27 -3.51 -30.88
CA LEU A 133 -18.09 -2.06 -31.03
C LEU A 133 -16.66 -1.63 -30.70
N GLY A 134 -16.07 -2.20 -29.64
CA GLY A 134 -14.68 -1.99 -29.29
C GLY A 134 -13.75 -2.39 -30.44
N TRP A 135 -13.95 -3.55 -31.04
CA TRP A 135 -13.18 -4.02 -32.20
C TRP A 135 -13.36 -3.12 -33.42
N ARG A 136 -14.59 -2.71 -33.73
CA ARG A 136 -14.89 -1.85 -34.88
C ARG A 136 -14.27 -0.46 -34.74
N LEU A 137 -14.30 0.12 -33.54
CA LEU A 137 -13.76 1.45 -33.25
C LEU A 137 -12.23 1.45 -33.05
N ARG A 138 -11.60 0.28 -33.02
CA ARG A 138 -10.16 0.09 -32.80
C ARG A 138 -9.27 0.95 -33.70
N PRO A 139 -9.50 1.07 -35.03
CA PRO A 139 -8.61 1.85 -35.90
C PRO A 139 -8.69 3.36 -35.68
N GLN A 140 -9.85 3.87 -35.24
CA GLN A 140 -10.13 5.30 -35.17
C GLN A 140 -10.00 5.87 -33.75
N ARG A 141 -10.40 5.09 -32.73
CA ARG A 141 -10.50 5.56 -31.33
C ARG A 141 -10.00 4.48 -30.36
N ARG A 142 -8.67 4.30 -30.30
CA ARG A 142 -8.03 3.24 -29.49
C ARG A 142 -8.39 3.29 -28.00
N ALA A 143 -8.42 4.47 -27.39
CA ALA A 143 -8.77 4.61 -25.97
C ALA A 143 -10.22 4.19 -25.68
N LEU A 144 -11.16 4.60 -26.52
CA LEU A 144 -12.57 4.23 -26.41
C LEU A 144 -12.75 2.72 -26.63
N SER A 145 -12.08 2.16 -27.65
CA SER A 145 -12.04 0.72 -27.92
C SER A 145 -11.58 -0.10 -26.70
N GLN A 146 -10.58 0.38 -25.98
CA GLN A 146 -10.07 -0.30 -24.78
C GLN A 146 -11.09 -0.30 -23.63
N ILE A 147 -11.78 0.82 -23.43
CA ILE A 147 -12.84 0.94 -22.41
C ILE A 147 -14.01 0.01 -22.76
N LEU A 148 -14.45 0.02 -24.02
CA LEU A 148 -15.53 -0.84 -24.52
C LEU A 148 -15.18 -2.33 -24.39
N ALA A 149 -13.98 -2.72 -24.80
CA ALA A 149 -13.54 -4.11 -24.70
C ALA A 149 -13.39 -4.57 -23.25
N GLY A 150 -12.84 -3.74 -22.37
CA GLY A 150 -12.75 -4.02 -20.95
C GLY A 150 -14.12 -4.13 -20.30
N GLY A 151 -15.05 -3.22 -20.66
CA GLY A 151 -16.43 -3.24 -20.23
C GLY A 151 -17.17 -4.50 -20.70
N GLY A 152 -16.94 -4.96 -21.93
CA GLY A 152 -17.52 -6.20 -22.44
C GLY A 152 -17.02 -7.45 -21.69
N LEU A 153 -15.72 -7.56 -21.42
CA LEU A 153 -15.16 -8.63 -20.59
C LEU A 153 -15.71 -8.62 -19.16
N ALA A 154 -15.81 -7.43 -18.55
CA ALA A 154 -16.40 -7.27 -17.21
C ALA A 154 -17.88 -7.65 -17.20
N THR A 155 -18.63 -7.27 -18.26
CA THR A 155 -20.04 -7.63 -18.41
C THR A 155 -20.22 -9.14 -18.50
N PHE A 156 -19.37 -9.86 -19.23
CA PHE A 156 -19.42 -11.32 -19.25
C PHE A 156 -19.15 -11.93 -17.88
N TYR A 157 -18.14 -11.45 -17.15
CA TYR A 157 -17.89 -11.93 -15.78
C TYR A 157 -19.09 -11.72 -14.84
N ILE A 158 -19.66 -10.51 -14.83
CA ILE A 158 -20.79 -10.16 -13.97
C ILE A 158 -22.03 -10.97 -14.37
N THR A 159 -22.29 -11.12 -15.67
CA THR A 159 -23.44 -11.87 -16.18
C THR A 159 -23.32 -13.35 -15.84
N SER A 160 -22.14 -13.97 -16.02
CA SER A 160 -21.90 -15.37 -15.65
C SER A 160 -22.04 -15.60 -14.15
N PHE A 161 -21.51 -14.69 -13.33
CA PHE A 161 -21.67 -14.74 -11.87
C PHE A 161 -23.15 -14.62 -11.48
N ALA A 162 -23.88 -13.65 -12.01
CA ALA A 162 -25.30 -13.46 -11.72
C ALA A 162 -26.12 -14.67 -12.17
N ALA A 163 -25.85 -15.21 -13.36
CA ALA A 163 -26.51 -16.40 -13.89
C ALA A 163 -26.36 -17.63 -12.97
N PHE A 164 -25.22 -17.77 -12.29
CA PHE A 164 -24.98 -18.86 -11.35
C PHE A 164 -25.44 -18.54 -9.93
N GLN A 165 -24.94 -17.46 -9.30
CA GLN A 165 -25.19 -17.21 -7.88
C GLN A 165 -26.52 -16.54 -7.58
N VAL A 166 -26.99 -15.66 -8.45
CA VAL A 166 -28.17 -14.84 -8.17
C VAL A 166 -29.41 -15.46 -8.78
N LEU A 167 -29.34 -15.80 -10.07
CA LEU A 167 -30.47 -16.29 -10.87
C LEU A 167 -30.59 -17.82 -10.89
N LYS A 168 -29.54 -18.55 -10.48
CA LYS A 168 -29.51 -20.03 -10.42
C LYS A 168 -29.84 -20.73 -11.75
N VAL A 169 -29.58 -20.05 -12.87
CA VAL A 169 -29.85 -20.52 -14.23
C VAL A 169 -28.73 -21.41 -14.78
N PHE A 170 -27.47 -21.08 -14.45
CA PHE A 170 -26.32 -21.85 -14.91
C PHE A 170 -25.92 -22.91 -13.88
N SER A 171 -25.46 -24.06 -14.37
CA SER A 171 -24.73 -25.02 -13.55
C SER A 171 -23.29 -24.55 -13.33
N TYR A 172 -22.65 -25.06 -12.28
CA TYR A 172 -21.26 -24.71 -11.95
C TYR A 172 -20.29 -24.91 -13.13
N PRO A 173 -20.27 -26.05 -13.86
CA PRO A 173 -19.34 -26.24 -14.97
C PRO A 173 -19.54 -25.24 -16.11
N VAL A 174 -20.78 -24.85 -16.39
CA VAL A 174 -21.11 -23.88 -17.45
C VAL A 174 -20.61 -22.48 -17.06
N ALA A 175 -20.96 -22.02 -15.86
CA ALA A 175 -20.53 -20.70 -15.38
C ALA A 175 -19.00 -20.61 -15.27
N PHE A 176 -18.36 -21.65 -14.70
CA PHE A 176 -16.92 -21.74 -14.57
C PHE A 176 -16.23 -21.77 -15.94
N GLY A 177 -16.73 -22.57 -16.88
CA GLY A 177 -16.20 -22.67 -18.24
C GLY A 177 -16.25 -21.34 -19.00
N ILE A 178 -17.36 -20.60 -18.88
CA ILE A 178 -17.49 -19.27 -19.50
C ILE A 178 -16.50 -18.28 -18.86
N MET A 179 -16.43 -18.21 -17.53
CA MET A 179 -15.52 -17.28 -16.84
C MET A 179 -14.04 -17.61 -17.12
N LEU A 180 -13.69 -18.89 -17.25
CA LEU A 180 -12.37 -19.32 -17.72
C LEU A 180 -12.12 -18.86 -19.16
N ALA A 181 -13.08 -19.04 -20.07
CA ALA A 181 -12.96 -18.56 -21.45
C ALA A 181 -12.76 -17.04 -21.52
N VAL A 182 -13.48 -16.28 -20.68
CA VAL A 182 -13.30 -14.82 -20.55
C VAL A 182 -11.90 -14.49 -20.00
N THR A 183 -11.38 -15.25 -19.04
CA THR A 183 -9.99 -15.09 -18.55
C THR A 183 -8.98 -15.24 -19.68
N VAL A 184 -9.10 -16.32 -20.45
CA VAL A 184 -8.21 -16.61 -21.59
C VAL A 184 -8.33 -15.55 -22.66
N ALA A 185 -9.56 -15.14 -23.00
CA ALA A 185 -9.82 -14.05 -23.94
C ALA A 185 -9.21 -12.72 -23.47
N ALA A 186 -9.26 -12.43 -22.18
CA ALA A 186 -8.65 -11.24 -21.59
C ALA A 186 -7.12 -11.26 -21.70
N PHE A 187 -6.47 -12.40 -21.43
CA PHE A 187 -5.03 -12.53 -21.68
C PHE A 187 -4.68 -12.43 -23.17
N TRP A 188 -5.46 -13.06 -24.05
CA TRP A 188 -5.28 -12.96 -25.49
C TRP A 188 -5.39 -11.51 -25.99
N LEU A 189 -6.48 -10.83 -25.62
CA LEU A 189 -6.72 -9.43 -25.97
C LEU A 189 -5.64 -8.52 -25.39
N SER A 190 -5.12 -8.82 -24.20
CA SER A 190 -4.00 -8.06 -23.63
C SER A 190 -2.79 -8.06 -24.57
N LEU A 191 -2.40 -9.23 -25.09
CA LEU A 191 -1.27 -9.37 -26.01
C LEU A 191 -1.53 -8.66 -27.34
N GLY A 192 -2.77 -8.73 -27.85
CA GLY A 192 -3.16 -8.06 -29.09
C GLY A 192 -3.25 -6.53 -28.98
N GLU A 193 -3.71 -6.01 -27.85
CA GLU A 193 -3.86 -4.57 -27.59
C GLU A 193 -2.60 -3.91 -27.01
N GLN A 194 -1.63 -4.73 -26.57
CA GLN A 194 -0.45 -4.29 -25.84
C GLN A 194 -0.80 -3.44 -24.59
N GLN A 195 -1.88 -3.80 -23.90
CA GLN A 195 -2.32 -3.13 -22.68
C GLN A 195 -2.44 -4.09 -21.51
N ALA A 196 -1.85 -3.70 -20.38
CA ALA A 196 -1.92 -4.46 -19.15
C ALA A 196 -3.32 -4.54 -18.53
N VAL A 197 -4.22 -3.61 -18.86
CA VAL A 197 -5.55 -3.52 -18.25
C VAL A 197 -6.36 -4.82 -18.46
N PHE A 198 -6.30 -5.40 -19.66
CA PHE A 198 -7.02 -6.64 -19.96
C PHE A 198 -6.47 -7.84 -19.20
N SER A 199 -5.15 -7.97 -19.08
CA SER A 199 -4.55 -9.07 -18.34
C SER A 199 -4.75 -8.91 -16.83
N VAL A 200 -4.74 -7.69 -16.30
CA VAL A 200 -5.10 -7.41 -14.90
C VAL A 200 -6.56 -7.76 -14.63
N LEU A 201 -7.48 -7.37 -15.52
CA LEU A 201 -8.90 -7.73 -15.41
C LEU A 201 -9.09 -9.25 -15.49
N GLY A 202 -8.44 -9.91 -16.44
CA GLY A 202 -8.45 -11.36 -16.60
C GLY A 202 -7.90 -12.10 -15.39
N ALA A 203 -6.72 -11.69 -14.89
CA ALA A 203 -6.12 -12.24 -13.68
C ALA A 203 -6.99 -12.07 -12.44
N THR A 204 -7.57 -10.87 -12.27
CA THR A 204 -8.43 -10.56 -11.13
C THR A 204 -9.70 -11.40 -11.18
N GLY A 205 -10.40 -11.38 -12.33
CA GLY A 205 -11.63 -12.17 -12.52
C GLY A 205 -11.37 -13.67 -12.44
N GLY A 206 -10.27 -14.16 -13.01
CA GLY A 206 -9.88 -15.55 -12.97
C GLY A 206 -9.62 -15.99 -11.53
N LEU A 207 -8.71 -15.33 -10.81
CA LEU A 207 -8.42 -15.68 -9.41
C LEU A 207 -9.65 -15.51 -8.49
N ALA A 208 -10.58 -14.62 -8.82
CA ALA A 208 -11.85 -14.47 -8.10
C ALA A 208 -12.89 -15.54 -8.45
N THR A 209 -12.81 -16.20 -9.63
CA THR A 209 -13.86 -17.09 -10.16
C THR A 209 -14.26 -18.21 -9.19
N PRO A 210 -13.33 -18.98 -8.57
CA PRO A 210 -13.70 -20.04 -7.63
C PRO A 210 -14.44 -19.53 -6.38
N PHE A 211 -14.20 -18.29 -5.98
CA PHE A 211 -14.86 -17.65 -4.83
C PHE A 211 -16.21 -17.02 -5.23
N LEU A 212 -16.30 -16.49 -6.44
CA LEU A 212 -17.56 -15.99 -7.00
C LEU A 212 -18.56 -17.13 -7.24
N LEU A 213 -18.08 -18.28 -7.72
CA LEU A 213 -18.87 -19.48 -7.94
C LEU A 213 -18.86 -20.43 -6.73
N TYR A 214 -18.75 -19.88 -5.52
CA TYR A 214 -18.70 -20.68 -4.29
C TYR A 214 -19.90 -21.63 -4.15
N GLN A 215 -19.60 -22.87 -3.79
CA GLN A 215 -20.53 -23.92 -3.43
C GLN A 215 -19.93 -24.75 -2.29
N ASP A 216 -20.78 -25.42 -1.51
CA ASP A 216 -20.36 -26.14 -0.29
C ASP A 216 -19.43 -27.34 -0.57
N SER A 217 -19.39 -27.85 -1.81
CA SER A 217 -18.56 -28.97 -2.27
C SER A 217 -17.26 -28.57 -2.99
N GLY A 218 -16.68 -27.42 -2.63
CA GLY A 218 -15.43 -26.92 -3.23
C GLY A 218 -14.22 -27.82 -2.95
N SER A 219 -13.34 -28.02 -3.94
CA SER A 219 -12.09 -28.80 -3.79
C SER A 219 -10.86 -27.90 -3.68
N VAL A 220 -10.08 -28.07 -2.60
CA VAL A 220 -8.80 -27.34 -2.40
C VAL A 220 -7.76 -27.72 -3.47
N ILE A 221 -7.75 -28.99 -3.90
CA ILE A 221 -6.92 -29.47 -5.00
C ILE A 221 -7.27 -28.72 -6.28
N GLY A 222 -8.56 -28.66 -6.64
CA GLY A 222 -9.03 -27.96 -7.83
C GLY A 222 -8.69 -26.46 -7.81
N LEU A 223 -8.90 -25.80 -6.67
CA LEU A 223 -8.54 -24.40 -6.45
C LEU A 223 -7.04 -24.16 -6.69
N SER A 224 -6.20 -25.03 -6.13
CA SER A 224 -4.74 -24.91 -6.23
C SER A 224 -4.23 -25.09 -7.66
N ILE A 225 -4.69 -26.13 -8.36
CA ILE A 225 -4.31 -26.39 -9.76
C ILE A 225 -4.73 -25.22 -10.65
N TYR A 226 -5.97 -24.77 -10.51
CA TYR A 226 -6.50 -23.63 -11.26
C TYR A 226 -5.70 -22.35 -11.02
N THR A 227 -5.36 -22.07 -9.75
CA THR A 227 -4.55 -20.91 -9.38
C THR A 227 -3.17 -20.97 -10.02
N VAL A 228 -2.50 -22.12 -9.99
CA VAL A 228 -1.19 -22.31 -10.66
C VAL A 228 -1.29 -22.06 -12.16
N LEU A 229 -2.36 -22.52 -12.83
CA LEU A 229 -2.56 -22.26 -14.26
C LEU A 229 -2.68 -20.77 -14.57
N ILE A 230 -3.43 -20.01 -13.76
CA ILE A 230 -3.50 -18.55 -13.92
C ILE A 230 -2.14 -17.90 -13.68
N LEU A 231 -1.44 -18.28 -12.60
CA LEU A 231 -0.12 -17.75 -12.28
C LEU A 231 0.88 -18.00 -13.41
N ALA A 232 0.88 -19.21 -13.99
CA ALA A 232 1.69 -19.58 -15.13
C ALA A 232 1.34 -18.75 -16.38
N GLY A 233 0.04 -18.62 -16.69
CA GLY A 233 -0.44 -17.80 -17.81
C GLY A 233 -0.03 -16.33 -17.67
N SER A 234 -0.16 -15.76 -16.47
CA SER A 234 0.25 -14.39 -16.21
C SER A 234 1.75 -14.19 -16.26
N LEU A 235 2.55 -15.16 -15.79
CA LEU A 235 4.01 -15.11 -15.91
C LEU A 235 4.45 -15.21 -17.38
N ALA A 236 3.77 -16.01 -18.20
CA ALA A 236 4.03 -16.08 -19.64
C ALA A 236 3.75 -14.75 -20.34
N VAL A 237 2.65 -14.07 -20.00
CA VAL A 237 2.36 -12.71 -20.50
C VAL A 237 3.39 -11.69 -19.99
N TYR A 238 3.73 -11.76 -18.71
CA TYR A 238 4.76 -10.91 -18.09
C TYR A 238 6.14 -11.10 -18.74
N HIS A 239 6.51 -12.33 -19.11
CA HIS A 239 7.77 -12.61 -19.78
C HIS A 239 7.90 -11.89 -21.13
N ARG A 240 6.77 -11.67 -21.82
CA ARG A 240 6.77 -10.99 -23.11
C ARG A 240 6.64 -9.48 -22.99
N GLN A 241 5.87 -9.00 -22.01
CA GLN A 241 5.42 -7.61 -21.95
C GLN A 241 5.98 -6.80 -20.77
N ALA A 242 6.55 -7.46 -19.76
CA ALA A 242 7.10 -6.86 -18.54
C ALA A 242 6.12 -5.93 -17.78
N TRP A 243 4.81 -6.18 -17.89
CA TRP A 243 3.79 -5.37 -17.23
C TRP A 243 3.76 -5.61 -15.72
N LYS A 244 4.28 -4.63 -14.97
CA LYS A 244 4.35 -4.66 -13.50
C LYS A 244 2.99 -4.75 -12.83
N SER A 245 1.95 -4.18 -13.41
CA SER A 245 0.59 -4.21 -12.86
C SER A 245 -0.01 -5.62 -12.88
N LEU A 246 0.15 -6.36 -13.99
CA LEU A 246 -0.23 -7.76 -14.08
C LEU A 246 0.51 -8.58 -13.02
N TYR A 247 1.84 -8.47 -13.04
CA TYR A 247 2.71 -9.18 -12.11
C TYR A 247 2.34 -8.93 -10.64
N SER A 248 2.10 -7.68 -10.27
CA SER A 248 1.68 -7.29 -8.92
C SER A 248 0.34 -7.92 -8.56
N THR A 249 -0.63 -7.79 -9.45
CA THR A 249 -2.01 -8.24 -9.19
C THR A 249 -2.03 -9.74 -8.95
N THR A 250 -1.39 -10.52 -9.82
CA THR A 250 -1.37 -11.97 -9.71
C THR A 250 -0.52 -12.45 -8.54
N PHE A 251 0.57 -11.76 -8.22
CA PHE A 251 1.35 -12.06 -7.02
C PHE A 251 0.53 -11.92 -5.73
N PHE A 252 -0.11 -10.77 -5.52
CA PHE A 252 -0.86 -10.52 -4.28
C PHE A 252 -2.15 -11.35 -4.21
N LEU A 253 -2.93 -11.41 -5.29
CA LEU A 253 -4.14 -12.22 -5.31
C LEU A 253 -3.79 -13.71 -5.21
N GLY A 254 -2.77 -14.20 -5.91
CA GLY A 254 -2.31 -15.59 -5.81
C GLY A 254 -1.85 -15.95 -4.39
N SER A 255 -1.10 -15.05 -3.73
CA SER A 255 -0.72 -15.21 -2.32
C SER A 255 -1.94 -15.31 -1.41
N LEU A 256 -2.96 -14.47 -1.64
CA LEU A 256 -4.22 -14.50 -0.89
C LEU A 256 -5.00 -15.80 -1.13
N VAL A 257 -5.06 -16.28 -2.37
CA VAL A 257 -5.73 -17.55 -2.70
C VAL A 257 -5.05 -18.72 -1.99
N PHE A 258 -3.72 -18.79 -1.98
CA PHE A 258 -3.02 -19.86 -1.26
C PHE A 258 -3.15 -19.73 0.26
N LEU A 259 -3.19 -18.50 0.80
CA LEU A 259 -3.51 -18.30 2.21
C LEU A 259 -4.88 -18.91 2.55
N ILE A 260 -5.91 -18.64 1.73
CA ILE A 260 -7.25 -19.23 1.92
C ILE A 260 -7.23 -20.75 1.73
N ALA A 261 -6.48 -21.26 0.74
CA ALA A 261 -6.34 -22.70 0.48
C ALA A 261 -5.74 -23.45 1.68
N ILE A 262 -4.78 -22.85 2.39
CA ILE A 262 -4.21 -23.40 3.63
C ILE A 262 -5.26 -23.49 4.74
N PHE A 263 -6.07 -22.43 4.91
CA PHE A 263 -7.18 -22.46 5.88
C PHE A 263 -8.27 -23.48 5.49
N GLY A 264 -8.48 -23.71 4.20
CA GLY A 264 -9.37 -24.76 3.70
C GLY A 264 -8.83 -26.16 3.99
N ALA A 265 -7.59 -26.43 3.58
CA ALA A 265 -6.91 -27.72 3.78
C ALA A 265 -6.81 -28.13 5.26
N SER A 266 -6.75 -27.16 6.18
CA SER A 266 -6.68 -27.44 7.62
C SER A 266 -8.03 -27.75 8.28
N ARG A 267 -9.17 -27.50 7.60
CA ARG A 267 -10.53 -27.73 8.14
C ARG A 267 -11.23 -28.96 7.55
N VAL A 268 -10.93 -29.34 6.31
CA VAL A 268 -11.61 -30.43 5.57
C VAL A 268 -10.95 -31.80 5.84
N GLY A 269 -10.54 -32.03 7.08
CA GLY A 269 -9.68 -33.15 7.48
C GLY A 269 -10.35 -34.52 7.63
N ASP A 270 -11.64 -34.67 7.35
CA ASP A 270 -12.38 -35.92 7.65
C ASP A 270 -12.37 -36.96 6.52
N ASP A 271 -11.88 -36.62 5.31
CA ASP A 271 -12.05 -37.45 4.10
C ASP A 271 -10.81 -38.30 3.73
N GLY A 272 -9.79 -38.34 4.60
CA GLY A 272 -8.65 -39.27 4.46
C GLY A 272 -7.57 -38.91 3.41
N ASN A 273 -7.68 -37.79 2.68
CA ASN A 273 -6.71 -37.39 1.63
C ASN A 273 -5.91 -36.10 1.94
N LEU A 274 -5.81 -35.74 3.22
CA LEU A 274 -5.20 -34.49 3.69
C LEU A 274 -3.77 -34.26 3.17
N ASP A 275 -2.98 -35.33 3.03
CA ASP A 275 -1.59 -35.24 2.57
C ASP A 275 -1.49 -34.88 1.08
N LEU A 276 -2.38 -35.39 0.23
CA LEU A 276 -2.41 -35.02 -1.18
C LEU A 276 -2.84 -33.56 -1.34
N GLU A 277 -3.84 -33.11 -0.58
CA GLU A 277 -4.27 -31.71 -0.61
C GLU A 277 -3.13 -30.77 -0.22
N LYS A 278 -2.45 -31.06 0.89
CA LYS A 278 -1.27 -30.31 1.33
C LYS A 278 -0.15 -30.35 0.30
N ALA A 279 0.13 -31.48 -0.32
CA ALA A 279 1.14 -31.59 -1.36
C ALA A 279 0.82 -30.71 -2.58
N VAL A 280 -0.43 -30.70 -3.05
CA VAL A 280 -0.85 -29.88 -4.19
C VAL A 280 -0.80 -28.38 -3.86
N VAL A 281 -1.27 -27.99 -2.67
CA VAL A 281 -1.15 -26.59 -2.20
C VAL A 281 0.33 -26.20 -2.10
N GLN A 282 1.18 -27.08 -1.58
CA GLN A 282 2.62 -26.85 -1.48
C GLN A 282 3.27 -26.60 -2.84
N LEU A 283 2.94 -27.42 -3.85
CA LEU A 283 3.42 -27.22 -5.22
C LEU A 283 2.99 -25.85 -5.76
N GLY A 284 1.77 -25.42 -5.44
CA GLY A 284 1.28 -24.08 -5.79
C GLY A 284 2.03 -22.94 -5.10
N VAL A 285 2.28 -23.05 -3.79
CA VAL A 285 3.09 -22.08 -3.03
C VAL A 285 4.53 -22.03 -3.56
N LEU A 286 5.12 -23.17 -3.91
CA LEU A 286 6.44 -23.24 -4.55
C LEU A 286 6.43 -22.58 -5.93
N ALA A 287 5.40 -22.82 -6.75
CA ALA A 287 5.25 -22.19 -8.06
C ALA A 287 5.13 -20.66 -7.94
N LEU A 288 4.37 -20.16 -6.95
CA LEU A 288 4.30 -18.73 -6.64
C LEU A 288 5.68 -18.19 -6.21
N THR A 289 6.33 -18.86 -5.24
CA THR A 289 7.58 -18.41 -4.64
C THR A 289 8.73 -18.38 -5.63
N LEU A 290 8.92 -19.46 -6.39
CA LEU A 290 9.99 -19.54 -7.39
C LEU A 290 9.62 -18.78 -8.66
N GLY A 291 8.37 -18.88 -9.12
CA GLY A 291 7.89 -18.16 -10.30
C GLY A 291 8.02 -16.65 -10.15
N TYR A 292 7.53 -16.07 -9.06
CA TYR A 292 7.60 -14.62 -8.80
C TYR A 292 8.88 -14.21 -8.04
N GLY A 293 9.80 -15.13 -7.80
CA GLY A 293 11.11 -14.83 -7.23
C GLY A 293 12.20 -14.76 -8.29
N VAL A 294 12.19 -15.76 -9.18
CA VAL A 294 13.26 -16.03 -10.14
C VAL A 294 12.92 -15.58 -11.55
N VAL A 295 11.66 -15.69 -12.01
CA VAL A 295 11.29 -15.36 -13.41
C VAL A 295 11.57 -13.90 -13.79
N PRO A 296 11.37 -12.88 -12.92
CA PRO A 296 11.77 -11.50 -13.24
C PRO A 296 13.24 -11.35 -13.64
N LEU A 297 14.11 -12.24 -13.17
CA LEU A 297 15.54 -12.29 -13.49
C LEU A 297 15.82 -12.79 -14.91
N ALA A 298 14.98 -13.69 -15.42
CA ALA A 298 15.12 -14.28 -16.75
C ALA A 298 14.57 -13.37 -17.86
N VAL A 299 13.57 -12.55 -17.52
CA VAL A 299 12.83 -11.70 -18.45
C VAL A 299 13.53 -10.37 -18.72
N SER A 300 14.31 -9.87 -17.75
CA SER A 300 14.78 -8.50 -17.82
C SER A 300 16.08 -8.37 -18.64
N ASN A 301 15.95 -7.96 -19.91
CA ASN A 301 16.99 -7.16 -20.60
C ASN A 301 17.16 -5.76 -19.97
N LEU A 302 16.52 -5.49 -18.83
CA LEU A 302 16.64 -4.24 -18.09
C LEU A 302 17.94 -4.25 -17.28
N PRO A 303 18.82 -3.25 -17.46
CA PRO A 303 20.08 -3.17 -16.71
C PRO A 303 19.89 -3.07 -15.18
N LYS A 304 18.71 -2.63 -14.72
CA LYS A 304 18.36 -2.47 -13.30
C LYS A 304 16.88 -2.82 -13.04
N PRO A 305 16.56 -3.57 -11.97
CA PRO A 305 15.19 -3.73 -11.51
C PRO A 305 14.62 -2.36 -11.08
N GLY A 306 13.32 -2.16 -11.31
CA GLY A 306 12.63 -1.03 -10.71
C GLY A 306 12.40 -1.29 -9.22
N PRO A 307 12.25 -0.25 -8.38
CA PRO A 307 12.14 -0.41 -6.93
C PRO A 307 11.10 -1.42 -6.46
N PHE A 308 9.96 -1.45 -7.15
CA PHE A 308 8.86 -2.37 -6.89
C PHE A 308 9.25 -3.85 -7.06
N LEU A 309 10.02 -4.18 -8.10
CA LEU A 309 10.43 -5.57 -8.37
C LEU A 309 11.47 -6.05 -7.36
N GLU A 310 12.37 -5.16 -6.91
CA GLU A 310 13.32 -5.47 -5.84
C GLU A 310 12.59 -5.83 -4.54
N ILE A 311 11.57 -5.03 -4.17
CA ILE A 311 10.78 -5.27 -2.97
C ILE A 311 10.06 -6.62 -3.03
N ILE A 312 9.42 -6.96 -4.14
CA ILE A 312 8.77 -8.28 -4.29
C ILE A 312 9.79 -9.41 -4.25
N ALA A 313 10.94 -9.28 -4.94
CA ALA A 313 11.97 -10.30 -4.95
C ALA A 313 12.56 -10.57 -3.56
N VAL A 314 12.55 -9.56 -2.67
CA VAL A 314 12.94 -9.73 -1.27
C VAL A 314 11.81 -10.36 -0.45
N ILE A 315 10.58 -9.86 -0.54
CA ILE A 315 9.46 -10.28 0.34
C ILE A 315 8.92 -11.67 -0.03
N ASN A 316 8.89 -12.01 -1.31
CA ASN A 316 8.26 -13.24 -1.81
C ASN A 316 8.72 -14.53 -1.11
N PRO A 317 10.02 -14.83 -0.95
CA PRO A 317 10.43 -16.05 -0.25
C PRO A 317 10.02 -16.09 1.22
N PHE A 318 9.83 -14.95 1.88
CA PHE A 318 9.28 -14.92 3.25
C PHE A 318 7.78 -15.25 3.28
N ILE A 319 7.02 -14.76 2.29
CA ILE A 319 5.61 -15.14 2.12
C ILE A 319 5.52 -16.65 1.85
N GLY A 320 6.32 -17.16 0.92
CA GLY A 320 6.39 -18.59 0.60
C GLY A 320 6.75 -19.46 1.81
N LEU A 321 7.74 -19.04 2.60
CA LEU A 321 8.15 -19.70 3.83
C LEU A 321 7.01 -19.71 4.86
N GLY A 322 6.35 -18.56 5.09
CA GLY A 322 5.23 -18.45 6.04
C GLY A 322 4.03 -19.30 5.63
N LEU A 323 3.65 -19.27 4.36
CA LEU A 323 2.57 -20.09 3.81
C LEU A 323 2.89 -21.58 3.94
N THR A 324 4.11 -21.99 3.60
CA THR A 324 4.55 -23.39 3.72
C THR A 324 4.57 -23.84 5.18
N ALA A 325 5.13 -23.03 6.08
CA ALA A 325 5.19 -23.34 7.50
C ALA A 325 3.79 -23.47 8.12
N GLY A 326 2.84 -22.63 7.70
CA GLY A 326 1.44 -22.74 8.11
C GLY A 326 0.74 -23.98 7.56
N LEU A 327 0.97 -24.32 6.29
CA LEU A 327 0.37 -25.50 5.63
C LEU A 327 0.75 -26.82 6.31
N TRP A 328 2.02 -26.95 6.67
CA TRP A 328 2.57 -28.17 7.26
C TRP A 328 2.67 -28.11 8.80
N ASN A 329 2.22 -27.01 9.41
CA ASN A 329 2.36 -26.73 10.83
C ASN A 329 3.79 -26.99 11.35
N TRP A 330 4.78 -26.49 10.60
CA TRP A 330 6.18 -26.73 10.90
C TRP A 330 6.62 -26.11 12.21
N SER A 331 7.48 -26.81 12.94
CA SER A 331 8.22 -26.21 14.04
C SER A 331 9.19 -25.15 13.53
N GLU A 332 9.56 -24.21 14.40
CA GLU A 332 10.50 -23.14 14.08
C GLU A 332 11.83 -23.69 13.53
N GLY A 333 12.33 -24.80 14.08
CA GLY A 333 13.55 -25.45 13.57
C GLY A 333 13.44 -25.93 12.12
N ILE A 334 12.34 -26.57 11.73
CA ILE A 334 12.14 -27.02 10.34
C ILE A 334 12.03 -25.82 9.40
N ALA A 335 11.26 -24.80 9.79
CA ALA A 335 11.17 -23.55 9.03
C ALA A 335 12.54 -22.87 8.88
N GLY A 336 13.39 -22.94 9.92
CA GLY A 336 14.76 -22.44 9.88
C GLY A 336 15.62 -23.14 8.84
N TRP A 337 15.58 -24.48 8.78
CA TRP A 337 16.33 -25.24 7.77
C TRP A 337 15.85 -24.93 6.35
N VAL A 338 14.55 -24.76 6.16
CA VAL A 338 13.98 -24.42 4.85
C VAL A 338 14.33 -23.00 4.45
N ALA A 339 14.33 -22.05 5.39
CA ALA A 339 14.82 -20.69 5.18
C ALA A 339 16.29 -20.69 4.73
N LEU A 340 17.14 -21.54 5.33
CA LEU A 340 18.53 -21.70 4.92
C LEU A 340 18.63 -22.30 3.50
N GLY A 341 17.80 -23.28 3.17
CA GLY A 341 17.71 -23.83 1.82
C GLY A 341 17.33 -22.76 0.78
N LEU A 342 16.33 -21.93 1.07
CA LEU A 342 15.95 -20.79 0.24
C LEU A 342 17.09 -19.77 0.13
N ALA A 343 17.81 -19.48 1.23
CA ALA A 343 18.96 -18.59 1.21
C ALA A 343 20.05 -19.07 0.24
N ILE A 344 20.34 -20.38 0.23
CA ILE A 344 21.28 -20.99 -0.72
C ILE A 344 20.77 -20.84 -2.16
N ILE A 345 19.49 -21.13 -2.43
CA ILE A 345 18.88 -21.00 -3.77
C ILE A 345 19.02 -19.56 -4.29
N TYR A 346 18.63 -18.57 -3.49
CA TYR A 346 18.73 -17.15 -3.89
C TYR A 346 20.19 -16.68 -4.01
N GLY A 347 21.08 -17.16 -3.14
CA GLY A 347 22.52 -16.87 -3.18
C GLY A 347 23.19 -17.41 -4.46
N LEU A 348 22.86 -18.64 -4.84
CA LEU A 348 23.32 -19.27 -6.07
C LEU A 348 22.72 -18.60 -7.31
N ALA A 349 21.43 -18.24 -7.28
CA ALA A 349 20.79 -17.49 -8.36
C ALA A 349 21.52 -16.14 -8.61
N GLY A 350 21.98 -15.47 -7.55
CA GLY A 350 22.78 -14.25 -7.67
C GLY A 350 24.15 -14.41 -8.35
N ARG A 351 24.68 -15.64 -8.47
CA ARG A 351 25.93 -15.92 -9.22
C ARG A 351 25.70 -16.09 -10.72
N TRP A 352 24.46 -16.11 -11.18
CA TRP A 352 24.14 -16.33 -12.58
C TRP A 352 24.76 -15.23 -13.46
N GLY A 353 25.69 -15.62 -14.34
CA GLY A 353 26.56 -14.69 -15.06
C GLY A 353 25.83 -13.64 -15.90
N ARG A 354 24.61 -13.94 -16.37
CA ARG A 354 23.78 -13.04 -17.17
C ARG A 354 23.09 -11.91 -16.36
N LEU A 355 23.14 -11.94 -15.03
CA LEU A 355 22.47 -10.94 -14.20
C LEU A 355 23.30 -9.67 -14.04
N GLY A 356 22.65 -8.52 -14.22
CA GLY A 356 23.22 -7.22 -13.89
C GLY A 356 23.46 -7.04 -12.38
N LEU A 357 24.39 -6.15 -12.01
CA LEU A 357 24.85 -5.97 -10.63
C LEU A 357 23.72 -5.69 -9.62
N ALA A 358 22.69 -4.93 -10.03
CA ALA A 358 21.56 -4.60 -9.18
C ALA A 358 20.71 -5.84 -8.82
N TRP A 359 20.49 -6.75 -9.77
CA TRP A 359 19.79 -8.02 -9.51
C TRP A 359 20.61 -8.93 -8.62
N ARG A 360 21.94 -9.02 -8.83
CA ARG A 360 22.83 -9.79 -7.94
C ARG A 360 22.75 -9.28 -6.51
N GLY A 361 22.82 -7.96 -6.33
CA GLY A 361 22.68 -7.31 -5.03
C GLY A 361 21.34 -7.61 -4.36
N THR A 362 20.23 -7.57 -5.11
CA THR A 362 18.89 -7.91 -4.59
C THR A 362 18.83 -9.36 -4.12
N LEU A 363 19.32 -10.31 -4.91
CA LEU A 363 19.27 -11.73 -4.55
C LEU A 363 20.19 -12.08 -3.38
N TRP A 364 21.37 -11.48 -3.30
CA TRP A 364 22.27 -11.65 -2.17
C TRP A 364 21.72 -11.00 -0.90
N LEU A 365 21.04 -9.86 -1.01
CA LEU A 365 20.30 -9.28 0.10
C LEU A 365 19.21 -10.26 0.57
N THR A 366 18.37 -10.77 -0.32
CA THR A 366 17.34 -11.76 0.01
C THR A 366 17.94 -12.99 0.69
N ALA A 367 19.05 -13.52 0.17
CA ALA A 367 19.77 -14.64 0.77
C ALA A 367 20.33 -14.33 2.17
N ALA A 368 20.84 -13.11 2.38
CA ALA A 368 21.33 -12.67 3.69
C ALA A 368 20.18 -12.58 4.71
N LEU A 369 19.06 -11.94 4.34
CA LEU A 369 17.87 -11.82 5.20
C LEU A 369 17.25 -13.20 5.53
N LEU A 370 17.25 -14.13 4.56
CA LEU A 370 16.81 -15.52 4.78
C LEU A 370 17.77 -16.29 5.69
N THR A 371 19.08 -16.07 5.58
CA THR A 371 20.07 -16.64 6.51
C THR A 371 19.87 -16.13 7.92
N VAL A 372 19.64 -14.81 8.09
CA VAL A 372 19.31 -14.23 9.39
C VAL A 372 18.04 -14.88 9.93
N THR A 373 16.97 -14.94 9.14
CA THR A 373 15.72 -15.60 9.53
C THR A 373 15.93 -17.06 9.93
N ALA A 374 16.75 -17.82 9.19
CA ALA A 374 17.10 -19.20 9.53
C ALA A 374 17.79 -19.31 10.89
N ILE A 375 18.74 -18.41 11.19
CA ILE A 375 19.39 -18.34 12.49
C ILE A 375 18.36 -18.02 13.58
N LEU A 376 17.52 -17.00 13.37
CA LEU A 376 16.53 -16.57 14.35
C LEU A 376 15.54 -17.67 14.73
N LEU A 377 15.08 -18.44 13.75
CA LEU A 377 14.18 -19.58 13.99
C LEU A 377 14.86 -20.73 14.76
N HIS A 378 16.18 -20.84 14.73
CA HIS A 378 16.95 -21.83 15.50
C HIS A 378 17.40 -21.36 16.88
N LEU A 379 17.32 -20.05 17.19
CA LEU A 379 17.81 -19.55 18.47
C LEU A 379 16.93 -19.96 19.67
N VAL A 380 15.80 -20.68 19.46
CA VAL A 380 14.87 -21.29 20.45
C VAL A 380 14.26 -20.33 21.50
N VAL A 381 14.82 -19.13 21.70
CA VAL A 381 14.30 -18.15 22.65
C VAL A 381 13.38 -17.16 21.94
N ARG A 382 12.10 -17.55 21.82
CA ARG A 382 11.02 -16.78 21.13
C ARG A 382 11.00 -15.28 21.49
N GLU A 383 11.34 -14.95 22.73
CA GLU A 383 11.36 -13.56 23.21
C GLU A 383 12.53 -12.74 22.68
N ILE A 384 13.73 -13.33 22.59
CA ILE A 384 14.95 -12.62 22.21
C ILE A 384 15.01 -12.37 20.70
N VAL A 385 14.26 -13.15 19.90
CA VAL A 385 14.20 -13.05 18.42
C VAL A 385 13.85 -11.64 17.93
N PHE A 386 13.11 -10.85 18.71
CA PHE A 386 12.75 -9.48 18.33
C PHE A 386 13.93 -8.49 18.37
N ILE A 387 14.97 -8.76 19.18
CA ILE A 387 16.16 -7.89 19.27
C ILE A 387 16.93 -7.86 17.93
N PRO A 388 17.37 -8.99 17.35
CA PRO A 388 18.04 -8.99 16.06
C PRO A 388 17.13 -8.53 14.92
N LEU A 389 15.82 -8.81 14.94
CA LEU A 389 14.86 -8.25 13.98
C LEU A 389 14.82 -6.71 14.03
N THR A 390 14.90 -6.14 15.23
CA THR A 390 15.01 -4.70 15.43
C THR A 390 16.28 -4.16 14.79
N GLY A 391 17.42 -4.84 15.01
CA GLY A 391 18.69 -4.51 14.38
C GLY A 391 18.65 -4.57 12.85
N GLU A 392 18.02 -5.60 12.30
CA GLU A 392 17.84 -5.79 10.86
C GLU A 392 16.96 -4.69 10.24
N ALA A 393 15.83 -4.37 10.87
CA ALA A 393 14.95 -3.27 10.45
C ALA A 393 15.66 -1.90 10.47
N MET A 394 16.46 -1.64 11.51
CA MET A 394 17.31 -0.45 11.60
C MET A 394 18.35 -0.41 10.49
N LEU A 395 19.04 -1.53 10.26
CA LEU A 395 20.09 -1.64 9.26
C LEU A 395 19.55 -1.41 7.85
N LEU A 396 18.44 -2.04 7.49
CA LEU A 396 17.80 -1.84 6.18
C LEU A 396 17.43 -0.38 5.93
N LEU A 397 16.84 0.28 6.93
CA LEU A 397 16.47 1.69 6.83
C LEU A 397 17.69 2.61 6.76
N TRP A 398 18.74 2.31 7.54
CA TRP A 398 20.00 3.05 7.50
C TRP A 398 20.70 2.90 6.16
N LEU A 399 20.83 1.67 5.65
CA LEU A 399 21.40 1.38 4.33
C LEU A 399 20.60 2.05 3.22
N GLY A 400 19.27 1.95 3.27
CA GLY A 400 18.39 2.59 2.29
C GLY A 400 18.60 4.10 2.20
N ARG A 401 18.85 4.76 3.33
CA ARG A 401 19.14 6.19 3.36
C ARG A 401 20.58 6.52 2.97
N LYS A 402 21.55 5.76 3.48
CA LYS A 402 22.98 5.93 3.16
C LYS A 402 23.24 5.81 1.66
N TYR A 403 22.60 4.84 1.01
CA TYR A 403 22.75 4.57 -0.42
C TYR A 403 21.63 5.18 -1.28
N GLN A 404 20.71 5.97 -0.70
CA GLN A 404 19.55 6.55 -1.39
C GLN A 404 18.71 5.51 -2.18
N SER A 405 18.66 4.29 -1.67
CA SER A 405 17.89 3.19 -2.23
C SER A 405 16.46 3.22 -1.68
N LEU A 406 15.53 3.55 -2.57
CA LEU A 406 14.10 3.52 -2.27
C LEU A 406 13.62 2.12 -1.83
N PRO A 407 14.02 1.02 -2.50
CA PRO A 407 13.67 -0.35 -2.08
C PRO A 407 14.07 -0.68 -0.66
N LEU A 408 15.33 -0.44 -0.31
CA LEU A 408 15.85 -0.70 1.05
C LEU A 408 15.13 0.15 2.10
N THR A 409 14.82 1.40 1.76
CA THR A 409 14.06 2.30 2.65
C THR A 409 12.64 1.77 2.89
N ILE A 410 11.94 1.34 1.83
CA ILE A 410 10.59 0.77 1.94
C ILE A 410 10.62 -0.57 2.69
N LEU A 411 11.57 -1.45 2.40
CA LEU A 411 11.78 -2.72 3.12
C LEU A 411 12.02 -2.47 4.61
N GLY A 412 12.86 -1.49 4.96
CA GLY A 412 13.06 -1.07 6.34
C GLY A 412 11.75 -0.62 7.01
N HIS A 413 10.92 0.19 6.33
CA HIS A 413 9.61 0.57 6.85
C HIS A 413 8.64 -0.61 7.00
N ILE A 414 8.66 -1.58 6.08
CA ILE A 414 7.83 -2.79 6.16
C ILE A 414 8.24 -3.62 7.39
N PHE A 415 9.54 -3.84 7.60
CA PHE A 415 10.05 -4.57 8.76
C PHE A 415 9.69 -3.85 10.08
N TRP A 416 9.79 -2.52 10.10
CA TRP A 416 9.32 -1.71 11.24
C TRP A 416 7.81 -1.82 11.47
N GLY A 417 7.00 -1.90 10.42
CA GLY A 417 5.57 -2.13 10.52
C GLY A 417 5.24 -3.50 11.12
N ILE A 418 5.92 -4.56 10.67
CA ILE A 418 5.78 -5.92 11.23
C ILE A 418 6.19 -5.94 12.70
N LEU A 419 7.33 -5.32 13.03
CA LEU A 419 7.82 -5.24 14.41
C LEU A 419 6.88 -4.43 15.31
N GLY A 420 6.30 -3.33 14.80
CA GLY A 420 5.30 -2.53 15.52
C GLY A 420 4.00 -3.30 15.77
N ALA A 421 3.51 -4.07 14.79
CA ALA A 421 2.35 -4.94 14.97
C ALA A 421 2.63 -6.07 15.96
N ALA A 422 3.81 -6.69 15.89
CA ALA A 422 4.23 -7.73 16.84
C ALA A 422 4.37 -7.17 18.26
N LEU A 423 4.98 -5.99 18.42
CA LEU A 423 5.06 -5.27 19.70
C LEU A 423 3.66 -5.01 20.26
N LEU A 424 2.73 -4.49 19.44
CA LEU A 424 1.36 -4.22 19.89
C LEU A 424 0.66 -5.52 20.34
N GLY A 425 0.80 -6.61 19.59
CA GLY A 425 0.27 -7.91 19.98
C GLY A 425 0.86 -8.40 21.32
N ARG A 426 2.18 -8.31 21.49
CA ARG A 426 2.88 -8.66 22.75
C ARG A 426 2.38 -7.82 23.93
N LEU A 427 2.22 -6.52 23.74
CA LEU A 427 1.77 -5.58 24.78
C LEU A 427 0.31 -5.81 25.19
N LEU A 428 -0.56 -6.27 24.28
CA LEU A 428 -1.98 -6.48 24.53
C LEU A 428 -2.32 -7.90 25.02
N ILE A 429 -1.56 -8.91 24.60
CA ILE A 429 -1.90 -10.32 24.83
C ILE A 429 -1.10 -10.90 26.00
N LEU A 430 0.19 -10.57 26.13
CA LEU A 430 1.03 -11.17 27.17
C LEU A 430 0.74 -10.52 28.53
N PRO A 431 0.59 -11.32 29.60
CA PRO A 431 0.38 -10.78 30.94
C PRO A 431 1.65 -10.09 31.47
N ALA A 432 1.45 -9.17 32.41
CA ALA A 432 2.55 -8.55 33.14
C ALA A 432 3.30 -9.59 33.98
N GLN A 433 4.62 -9.45 34.08
CA GLN A 433 5.47 -10.33 34.88
C GLN A 433 6.28 -9.56 35.91
N ALA A 434 6.51 -10.17 37.07
CA ALA A 434 7.37 -9.62 38.11
C ALA A 434 8.85 -10.01 37.85
N PRO A 435 9.81 -9.10 38.05
CA PRO A 435 9.64 -7.69 38.37
C PRO A 435 9.15 -6.87 37.17
N PRO A 436 8.27 -5.87 37.39
CA PRO A 436 7.80 -5.02 36.31
C PRO A 436 8.96 -4.24 35.68
N PHE A 437 8.88 -4.01 34.37
CA PHE A 437 9.92 -3.38 33.53
C PHE A 437 11.26 -4.11 33.40
N PHE A 438 11.66 -4.95 34.35
CA PHE A 438 12.96 -5.64 34.37
C PHE A 438 12.87 -7.13 34.03
N ASN A 439 11.69 -7.62 33.66
CA ASN A 439 11.52 -8.96 33.11
C ASN A 439 11.94 -9.02 31.63
N GLN A 440 12.18 -10.24 31.13
CA GLN A 440 12.67 -10.48 29.76
C GLN A 440 11.72 -9.91 28.70
N HIS A 441 10.40 -10.04 28.87
CA HIS A 441 9.42 -9.53 27.91
C HIS A 441 9.44 -8.00 27.83
N ALA A 442 9.45 -7.34 28.99
CA ALA A 442 9.48 -5.89 29.11
C ALA A 442 10.78 -5.30 28.57
N LEU A 443 11.93 -5.95 28.81
CA LEU A 443 13.21 -5.51 28.26
C LEU A 443 13.23 -5.56 26.73
N VAL A 444 12.69 -6.62 26.13
CA VAL A 444 12.57 -6.73 24.67
C VAL A 444 11.65 -5.61 24.13
N ASP A 445 10.49 -5.41 24.75
CA ASP A 445 9.53 -4.38 24.34
C ASP A 445 10.15 -2.97 24.44
N GLN A 446 10.92 -2.69 25.51
CA GLN A 446 11.65 -1.44 25.70
C GLN A 446 12.74 -1.23 24.64
N ILE A 447 13.47 -2.28 24.26
CA ILE A 447 14.49 -2.21 23.19
C ILE A 447 13.83 -1.83 21.87
N ILE A 448 12.70 -2.45 21.52
CA ILE A 448 11.96 -2.14 20.29
C ILE A 448 11.50 -0.68 20.30
N LEU A 449 10.92 -0.22 21.42
CA LEU A 449 10.46 1.17 21.59
C LEU A 449 11.60 2.19 21.49
N ALA A 450 12.74 1.91 22.14
CA ALA A 450 13.92 2.77 22.12
C ALA A 450 14.54 2.84 20.70
N ALA A 451 14.60 1.71 20.00
CA ALA A 451 15.07 1.65 18.63
C ALA A 451 14.14 2.42 17.67
N ALA A 452 12.81 2.31 17.85
CA ALA A 452 11.83 3.07 17.07
C ALA A 452 12.02 4.58 17.25
N LEU A 453 12.30 5.02 18.48
CA LEU A 453 12.64 6.42 18.77
C LEU A 453 13.95 6.85 18.10
N GLY A 454 14.98 6.00 18.17
CA GLY A 454 16.26 6.23 17.51
C GLY A 454 16.12 6.39 16.00
N VAL A 455 15.27 5.56 15.37
CA VAL A 455 14.91 5.68 13.96
C VAL A 455 14.15 6.97 13.67
N ALA A 456 13.18 7.33 14.52
CA ALA A 456 12.45 8.58 14.37
C ALA A 456 13.38 9.81 14.37
N TRP A 457 14.43 9.81 15.18
CA TRP A 457 15.42 10.90 15.20
C TRP A 457 16.24 10.98 13.92
N GLN A 458 16.57 9.84 13.33
CA GLN A 458 17.31 9.83 12.08
C GLN A 458 16.44 10.36 10.94
N LEU A 459 15.14 10.04 10.89
CA LEU A 459 14.25 10.35 9.76
C LEU A 459 14.03 11.86 9.55
N PRO A 460 13.69 12.33 8.34
CA PRO A 460 13.27 13.71 8.10
C PRO A 460 11.94 14.01 8.81
N LYS A 461 11.67 15.28 9.15
CA LYS A 461 10.50 15.71 9.96
C LYS A 461 9.16 15.10 9.51
N SER A 462 8.94 14.98 8.20
CA SER A 462 7.71 14.40 7.61
C SER A 462 7.53 12.90 7.88
N GLY A 463 8.63 12.14 8.04
CA GLY A 463 8.60 10.70 8.24
C GLY A 463 8.65 10.25 9.71
N ARG A 464 8.81 11.18 10.66
CA ARG A 464 8.98 10.84 12.09
C ARG A 464 7.69 10.48 12.79
N TRP A 465 6.57 11.03 12.34
CA TRP A 465 5.32 10.97 13.09
C TRP A 465 4.80 9.54 13.31
N PRO A 466 4.89 8.58 12.35
CA PRO A 466 4.37 7.22 12.60
C PRO A 466 5.16 6.53 13.71
N TYR A 467 6.49 6.64 13.66
CA TYR A 467 7.38 6.10 14.70
C TYR A 467 7.11 6.74 16.06
N GLY A 468 6.96 8.06 16.11
CA GLY A 468 6.64 8.77 17.35
C GLY A 468 5.31 8.33 17.96
N VAL A 469 4.27 8.15 17.13
CA VAL A 469 2.94 7.69 17.57
C VAL A 469 3.02 6.26 18.09
N VAL A 470 3.66 5.35 17.36
CA VAL A 470 3.80 3.94 17.77
C VAL A 470 4.62 3.83 19.06
N THR A 471 5.75 4.55 19.16
CA THR A 471 6.57 4.54 20.37
C THR A 471 5.81 5.10 21.57
N TYR A 472 5.11 6.21 21.41
CA TYR A 472 4.37 6.82 22.52
C TYR A 472 3.16 5.98 22.95
N GLY A 473 2.38 5.47 22.00
CA GLY A 473 1.26 4.57 22.28
C GLY A 473 1.73 3.27 22.94
N GLY A 474 2.80 2.66 22.42
CA GLY A 474 3.39 1.46 23.01
C GLY A 474 3.93 1.71 24.42
N LEU A 475 4.52 2.87 24.70
CA LEU A 475 4.93 3.26 26.05
C LEU A 475 3.74 3.34 27.02
N LEU A 476 2.62 3.94 26.61
CA LEU A 476 1.41 4.03 27.45
C LEU A 476 0.85 2.65 27.77
N ILE A 477 0.81 1.74 26.79
CA ILE A 477 0.34 0.36 26.98
C ILE A 477 1.32 -0.42 27.87
N LEU A 478 2.63 -0.24 27.68
CA LEU A 478 3.65 -0.84 28.55
C LEU A 478 3.46 -0.40 30.01
N ILE A 479 3.29 0.90 30.26
CA ILE A 479 3.01 1.44 31.60
C ILE A 479 1.72 0.83 32.17
N GLN A 480 0.67 0.74 31.36
CA GLN A 480 -0.59 0.12 31.77
C GLN A 480 -0.40 -1.35 32.17
N ARG A 481 0.28 -2.14 31.35
CA ARG A 481 0.52 -3.56 31.59
C ARG A 481 1.36 -3.77 32.85
N GLU A 482 2.51 -3.11 32.96
CA GLU A 482 3.49 -3.38 34.02
C GLU A 482 3.05 -2.83 35.39
N LEU A 483 2.41 -1.66 35.44
CA LEU A 483 2.03 -1.03 36.72
C LEU A 483 0.64 -1.44 37.23
N SER A 484 -0.25 -1.99 36.39
CA SER A 484 -1.59 -2.39 36.84
C SER A 484 -1.55 -3.47 37.92
N GLY A 485 -0.53 -4.34 37.88
CA GLY A 485 -0.34 -5.39 38.89
C GLY A 485 0.24 -4.91 40.22
N ILE A 486 0.80 -3.70 40.26
CA ILE A 486 1.38 -3.12 41.49
C ILE A 486 0.34 -2.22 42.17
N ALA A 487 -0.11 -1.19 41.44
CA ALA A 487 -1.06 -0.22 41.93
C ALA A 487 -1.76 0.44 40.73
N PRO A 488 -3.05 0.14 40.48
CA PRO A 488 -3.79 0.67 39.34
C PRO A 488 -3.72 2.20 39.20
N GLY A 489 -3.74 2.92 40.33
CA GLY A 489 -3.66 4.38 40.36
C GLY A 489 -2.31 4.95 39.87
N LEU A 490 -1.20 4.21 40.00
CA LEU A 490 0.11 4.66 39.48
C LEU A 490 0.10 4.78 37.96
N VAL A 491 -0.65 3.92 37.27
CA VAL A 491 -0.76 3.97 35.81
C VAL A 491 -1.31 5.34 35.37
N THR A 492 -2.35 5.81 36.04
CA THR A 492 -3.04 7.06 35.71
C THR A 492 -2.15 8.27 36.02
N VAL A 493 -1.39 8.23 37.11
CA VAL A 493 -0.37 9.24 37.40
C VAL A 493 0.70 9.26 36.29
N CYS A 494 1.23 8.10 35.90
CA CYS A 494 2.24 8.01 34.85
C CYS A 494 1.72 8.49 33.48
N TRP A 495 0.50 8.12 33.08
CA TRP A 495 -0.14 8.62 31.86
C TRP A 495 -0.33 10.14 31.89
N GLY A 496 -0.74 10.70 33.03
CA GLY A 496 -0.86 12.14 33.24
C GLY A 496 0.49 12.86 33.06
N LEU A 497 1.56 12.36 33.70
CA LEU A 497 2.91 12.90 33.55
C LEU A 497 3.41 12.80 32.10
N CYS A 498 3.18 11.68 31.43
CA CYS A 498 3.50 11.52 30.01
C CYS A 498 2.74 12.50 29.11
N GLY A 499 1.47 12.76 29.40
CA GLY A 499 0.64 13.74 28.69
C GLY A 499 1.14 15.16 28.88
N ILE A 500 1.42 15.58 30.12
CA ILE A 500 1.96 16.91 30.44
C ILE A 500 3.33 17.11 29.77
N GLY A 501 4.23 16.13 29.89
CA GLY A 501 5.55 16.18 29.28
C GLY A 501 5.49 16.31 27.76
N LEU A 502 4.61 15.54 27.10
CA LEU A 502 4.40 15.65 25.66
C LEU A 502 3.78 16.98 25.26
N LEU A 503 2.87 17.55 26.07
CA LEU A 503 2.27 18.86 25.83
C LEU A 503 3.33 19.97 25.87
N VAL A 504 4.21 19.94 26.87
CA VAL A 504 5.33 20.89 27.00
C VAL A 504 6.29 20.77 25.81
N LEU A 505 6.63 19.55 25.40
CA LEU A 505 7.46 19.32 24.20
C LEU A 505 6.76 19.76 22.91
N GLY A 506 5.46 19.54 22.80
CA GLY A 506 4.63 19.94 21.66
C GLY A 506 4.57 21.45 21.50
N LEU A 507 4.47 22.19 22.61
CA LEU A 507 4.59 23.66 22.60
C LEU A 507 6.00 24.12 22.25
N ARG A 508 7.03 23.56 22.89
CA ARG A 508 8.43 23.97 22.66
C ARG A 508 8.91 23.74 21.22
N ARG A 509 8.35 22.73 20.53
CA ARG A 509 8.72 22.38 19.15
C ARG A 509 7.67 22.78 18.10
N ASP A 510 6.67 23.56 18.49
CA ASP A 510 5.54 23.98 17.64
C ASP A 510 4.89 22.82 16.84
N SER A 511 4.86 21.63 17.44
CA SER A 511 4.33 20.44 16.76
C SER A 511 2.82 20.34 17.00
N HIS A 512 2.02 20.58 15.96
CA HIS A 512 0.57 20.43 16.02
C HIS A 512 0.15 19.01 16.43
N LEU A 513 0.76 17.99 15.84
CA LEU A 513 0.47 16.58 16.15
C LEU A 513 0.80 16.23 17.61
N ALA A 514 1.95 16.68 18.14
CA ALA A 514 2.33 16.40 19.53
C ALA A 514 1.36 17.04 20.53
N ARG A 515 0.87 18.25 20.23
CA ARG A 515 -0.15 18.94 21.03
C ARG A 515 -1.47 18.17 21.06
N ILE A 516 -1.95 17.73 19.90
CA ILE A 516 -3.19 16.92 19.81
C ILE A 516 -3.04 15.62 20.58
N ILE A 517 -1.96 14.87 20.36
CA ILE A 517 -1.72 13.59 21.04
C ILE A 517 -1.65 13.80 22.56
N ALA A 518 -0.95 14.85 23.03
CA ALA A 518 -0.87 15.16 24.45
C ALA A 518 -2.24 15.48 25.07
N LEU A 519 -3.06 16.29 24.40
CA LEU A 519 -4.42 16.59 24.85
C LEU A 519 -5.32 15.35 24.87
N LEU A 520 -5.21 14.49 23.85
CA LEU A 520 -5.92 13.20 23.82
C LEU A 520 -5.51 12.30 25.00
N THR A 521 -4.21 12.20 25.29
CA THR A 521 -3.72 11.41 26.43
C THR A 521 -4.19 11.98 27.76
N LEU A 522 -4.15 13.30 27.95
CA LEU A 522 -4.68 13.93 29.17
C LEU A 522 -6.18 13.69 29.32
N GLY A 523 -6.94 13.81 28.24
CA GLY A 523 -8.37 13.48 28.22
C GLY A 523 -8.64 12.02 28.57
N LEU A 524 -7.86 11.09 27.99
CA LEU A 524 -7.95 9.66 28.29
C LEU A 524 -7.60 9.35 29.75
N THR A 525 -6.58 10.00 30.32
CA THR A 525 -6.22 9.88 31.73
C THR A 525 -7.35 10.33 32.65
N ILE A 526 -8.00 11.46 32.35
CA ILE A 526 -9.15 11.97 33.13
C ILE A 526 -10.32 10.99 33.05
N LEU A 527 -10.63 10.50 31.84
CA LEU A 527 -11.70 9.51 31.64
C LEU A 527 -11.42 8.23 32.42
N LYS A 528 -10.19 7.70 32.35
CA LYS A 528 -9.80 6.50 33.08
C LYS A 528 -9.92 6.71 34.59
N LEU A 529 -9.44 7.84 35.09
CA LEU A 529 -9.56 8.22 36.50
C LEU A 529 -11.04 8.22 36.93
N PHE A 530 -11.93 8.83 36.14
CA PHE A 530 -13.36 8.92 36.43
C PHE A 530 -14.05 7.54 36.44
N PHE A 531 -13.85 6.76 35.39
CA PHE A 531 -14.65 5.57 35.11
C PHE A 531 -14.08 4.26 35.65
N PHE A 532 -12.78 4.18 35.93
CA PHE A 532 -12.17 2.91 36.35
C PHE A 532 -11.54 3.03 37.73
N ASP A 533 -10.75 4.07 37.96
CA ASP A 533 -10.00 4.17 39.23
C ASP A 533 -10.89 4.62 40.39
N LEU A 534 -11.89 5.47 40.12
CA LEU A 534 -12.77 6.00 41.16
C LEU A 534 -13.96 5.11 41.50
N ILE A 535 -14.27 4.08 40.71
CA ILE A 535 -15.40 3.18 41.00
C ILE A 535 -15.22 2.47 42.36
N GLY A 536 -13.99 2.12 42.73
CA GLY A 536 -13.68 1.47 44.00
C GLY A 536 -13.35 2.42 45.17
N VAL A 537 -13.38 3.73 44.95
CA VAL A 537 -12.96 4.74 45.92
C VAL A 537 -14.17 5.34 46.64
N GLU A 538 -14.09 5.48 47.96
CA GLU A 538 -15.17 6.10 48.75
C GLU A 538 -15.48 7.51 48.24
N ALA A 539 -16.74 7.94 48.38
CA ALA A 539 -17.23 9.18 47.79
C ALA A 539 -16.42 10.42 48.18
N ILE A 540 -15.88 10.48 49.41
CA ILE A 540 -15.11 11.63 49.91
C ILE A 540 -13.75 11.77 49.21
N TRP A 541 -13.04 10.66 49.00
CA TRP A 541 -11.75 10.63 48.33
C TRP A 541 -11.88 10.98 46.84
N ARG A 542 -12.98 10.56 46.22
CA ARG A 542 -13.35 10.95 44.85
C ARG A 542 -13.52 12.47 44.72
N VAL A 543 -14.22 13.12 45.65
CA VAL A 543 -14.40 14.59 45.65
C VAL A 543 -13.06 15.32 45.83
N LEU A 544 -12.22 14.88 46.76
CA LEU A 544 -10.89 15.48 47.00
C LEU A 544 -9.96 15.31 45.79
N LEU A 545 -9.96 14.15 45.13
CA LEU A 545 -9.19 13.93 43.90
C LEU A 545 -9.66 14.85 42.76
N PHE A 546 -10.98 15.03 42.56
CA PHE A 546 -11.49 15.97 41.56
C PHE A 546 -11.08 17.42 41.84
N MET A 547 -11.14 17.85 43.11
CA MET A 547 -10.71 19.19 43.49
C MET A 547 -9.20 19.38 43.25
N GLY A 548 -8.38 18.39 43.64
CA GLY A 548 -6.92 18.43 43.45
C GLY A 548 -6.50 18.45 41.98
N PHE A 549 -7.03 17.55 41.15
CA PHE A 549 -6.78 17.55 39.71
C PHE A 549 -7.33 18.81 39.02
N GLY A 550 -8.50 19.30 39.45
CA GLY A 550 -9.07 20.56 38.96
C GLY A 550 -8.16 21.76 39.23
N VAL A 551 -7.63 21.90 40.45
CA VAL A 551 -6.65 22.93 40.80
C VAL A 551 -5.37 22.77 39.99
N MET A 552 -4.86 21.55 39.83
CA MET A 552 -3.66 21.29 39.02
C MET A 552 -3.85 21.70 37.55
N PHE A 553 -5.00 21.42 36.94
CA PHE A 553 -5.30 21.86 35.56
C PHE A 553 -5.45 23.37 35.44
N LEU A 554 -6.07 24.02 36.42
CA LEU A 554 -6.17 25.48 36.46
C LEU A 554 -4.78 26.13 36.58
N LEU A 555 -3.91 25.58 37.44
CA LEU A 555 -2.52 26.02 37.56
C LEU A 555 -1.76 25.81 36.25
N LEU A 556 -1.91 24.64 35.61
CA LEU A 556 -1.28 24.37 34.32
C LEU A 556 -1.74 25.35 33.24
N SER A 557 -3.04 25.66 33.18
CA SER A 557 -3.61 26.67 32.27
C SER A 557 -3.04 28.06 32.51
N TYR A 558 -2.92 28.47 33.78
CA TYR A 558 -2.36 29.76 34.16
C TYR A 558 -0.87 29.89 33.78
N TYR A 559 -0.06 28.87 34.10
CA TYR A 559 1.37 28.86 33.76
C TYR A 559 1.63 28.74 32.25
N PHE A 560 0.78 28.01 31.52
CA PHE A 560 0.91 27.86 30.07
C PHE A 560 0.69 29.17 29.30
N ARG A 561 -0.13 30.09 29.84
CA ARG A 561 -0.35 31.41 29.23
C ARG A 561 0.96 32.22 29.10
N SER A 562 1.92 32.01 29.99
CA SER A 562 3.24 32.68 29.95
C SER A 562 4.20 32.13 28.89
N LEU A 563 3.97 30.91 28.40
CA LEU A 563 4.79 30.25 27.37
C LEU A 563 4.31 30.57 25.94
N TRP A 564 3.09 31.10 25.80
CA TRP A 564 2.56 31.61 24.54
C TRP A 564 3.10 33.03 24.28
N ARG A 565 4.32 33.13 23.74
CA ARG A 565 4.70 34.34 22.99
C ARG A 565 4.18 34.17 21.56
N PRO A 566 3.18 34.94 21.11
CA PRO A 566 2.92 35.03 19.68
C PRO A 566 4.19 35.54 19.00
N ILE A 567 4.67 34.81 18.00
CA ILE A 567 5.73 35.29 17.11
C ILE A 567 5.21 36.62 16.54
N PRO A 568 5.90 37.76 16.76
CA PRO A 568 5.47 39.00 16.13
C PRO A 568 5.42 38.76 14.62
N PRO A 569 4.38 39.24 13.91
CA PRO A 569 4.36 39.15 12.46
C PRO A 569 5.69 39.71 11.94
N SER A 570 6.35 38.97 11.04
CA SER A 570 7.52 39.45 10.32
C SER A 570 7.14 40.79 9.70
N GLY A 571 7.68 41.87 10.26
CA GLY A 571 7.62 43.18 9.64
C GLY A 571 8.45 43.11 8.39
N ASP A 572 7.80 42.85 7.26
CA ASP A 572 8.31 43.26 5.95
C ASP A 572 8.21 44.80 5.91
N GLN A 573 9.37 45.44 6.04
CA GLN A 573 9.73 46.62 5.24
C GLN A 573 10.97 46.26 4.42
#